data_AF-A0A8B8KSH8-F1
#
_entry.id   AF-A0A8B8KSH8-F1
#
_cell.length_a   1.000
_cell.length_b   1.000
_cell.length_c   1.000
_cell.angle_alpha   90.00
_cell.angle_beta   90.00
_cell.angle_gamma   90.00
#
_symmetry.space_group_name_H-M   'P 1'
#
loop_
_entity.id
_entity.type
_entity.pdbx_description
1 polymer ?
#
loop_
_entity_poly.entity_id
_entity_poly.type
_entity_poly.pdbx_seq_one_letter_code
_entity_poly.pdbx_strand_id
1 'polypeptide(L)'
;MAEAEELPRAVVRRVVKEKLSRCSDDGEISVNKDALLAFSESARIFVHYLSATANDICKESKRQIINAEDVFKALEETEFPEFVRPLKASLEEFRKKNAGKRAAVSKGKGNETTKKRKSEADASDKGEGGDGQ
;
A
#
# COMPACT_ATOMS: atom_id res chain seq x y z
N MET A 1 6.96 19.22 19.66
CA MET A 1 6.21 18.81 18.45
C MET A 1 6.53 17.35 18.17
N ALA A 2 5.72 16.44 18.70
CA ALA A 2 5.81 14.97 18.48
C ALA A 2 4.43 14.28 18.60
N GLU A 3 3.42 14.99 19.11
CA GLU A 3 2.10 14.45 19.42
C GLU A 3 1.30 13.98 18.18
N ALA A 4 1.64 14.45 16.98
CA ALA A 4 0.95 14.08 15.74
C ALA A 4 1.33 12.68 15.21
N GLU A 5 2.32 12.02 15.79
CA GLU A 5 2.85 10.74 15.30
C GLU A 5 2.52 9.56 16.24
N GLU A 6 1.75 9.81 17.30
CA GLU A 6 1.29 8.77 18.24
C GLU A 6 0.01 8.09 17.75
N LEU A 7 0.03 6.76 17.73
CA LEU A 7 -1.19 5.97 17.54
C LEU A 7 -2.15 6.20 18.71
N PRO A 8 -3.47 6.24 18.49
CA PRO A 8 -4.43 6.42 19.58
C PRO A 8 -4.25 5.36 20.66
N ARG A 9 -3.94 5.80 21.89
CA ARG A 9 -3.66 4.92 23.04
C ARG A 9 -4.77 3.90 23.31
N ALA A 10 -6.03 4.28 23.03
CA ALA A 10 -7.17 3.38 23.14
C ALA A 10 -7.09 2.17 22.19
N VAL A 11 -6.61 2.39 20.96
CA VAL A 11 -6.43 1.33 19.95
C VAL A 11 -5.28 0.41 20.37
N VAL A 12 -4.14 0.97 20.77
CA VAL A 12 -2.98 0.19 21.26
C VAL A 12 -3.39 -0.68 22.45
N ARG A 13 -4.06 -0.08 23.46
CA ARG A 13 -4.58 -0.81 24.63
C ARG A 13 -5.49 -1.96 24.23
N ARG A 14 -6.41 -1.73 23.30
CA ARG A 14 -7.35 -2.77 22.84
C ARG A 14 -6.61 -3.95 22.22
N VAL A 15 -5.67 -3.68 21.32
CA VAL A 15 -4.88 -4.73 20.65
C VAL A 15 -4.06 -5.53 21.66
N VAL A 16 -3.36 -4.86 22.59
CA VAL A 16 -2.55 -5.53 23.63
C VAL A 16 -3.43 -6.42 24.51
N LYS A 17 -4.54 -5.88 25.04
CA LYS A 17 -5.46 -6.67 25.87
C LYS A 17 -6.05 -7.86 25.11
N GLU A 18 -6.51 -7.65 23.88
CA GLU A 18 -7.06 -8.72 23.04
C GLU A 18 -6.07 -9.86 22.83
N LYS A 19 -4.78 -9.54 22.60
CA LYS A 19 -3.74 -10.56 22.46
C LYS A 19 -3.44 -11.27 23.77
N LEU A 20 -3.33 -10.53 24.87
CA LEU A 20 -3.10 -11.13 26.20
C LEU A 20 -4.23 -12.09 26.60
N SER A 21 -5.49 -11.70 26.42
CA SER A 21 -6.65 -12.56 26.69
C SER A 21 -6.72 -13.83 25.84
N ARG A 22 -6.01 -13.88 24.71
CA ARG A 22 -5.90 -15.10 23.88
C ARG A 22 -4.72 -15.98 24.27
N CYS A 23 -3.73 -15.43 24.98
CA CYS A 23 -2.53 -16.15 25.39
C CYS A 23 -2.67 -16.76 26.79
N SER A 24 -3.62 -16.28 27.60
CA SER A 24 -3.86 -16.77 28.97
C SER A 24 -5.31 -17.20 29.15
N ASP A 25 -5.52 -18.46 29.56
CA ASP A 25 -6.82 -18.95 30.03
C ASP A 25 -7.13 -18.44 31.46
N ASP A 26 -6.10 -17.99 32.19
CA ASP A 26 -6.17 -17.52 33.57
C ASP A 26 -6.56 -16.04 33.67
N GLY A 27 -7.81 -15.72 33.32
CA GLY A 27 -8.46 -14.45 33.66
C GLY A 27 -7.95 -13.19 32.94
N GLU A 28 -8.46 -12.02 33.37
CA GLU A 28 -8.13 -10.75 32.73
C GLU A 28 -6.76 -10.22 33.19
N ILE A 29 -5.81 -10.11 32.26
CA ILE A 29 -4.49 -9.53 32.52
C ILE A 29 -4.58 -7.99 32.56
N SER A 30 -4.21 -7.41 33.71
CA SER A 30 -4.08 -5.96 33.85
C SER A 30 -2.81 -5.44 33.19
N VAL A 31 -2.93 -4.42 32.33
CA VAL A 31 -1.78 -3.81 31.65
C VAL A 31 -1.44 -2.46 32.29
N ASN A 32 -0.21 -2.34 32.78
CA ASN A 32 0.32 -1.11 33.39
C ASN A 32 0.42 0.04 32.38
N LYS A 33 0.36 1.27 32.89
CA LYS A 33 0.46 2.49 32.06
C LYS A 33 1.79 2.56 31.31
N ASP A 34 2.89 2.22 31.97
CA ASP A 34 4.23 2.27 31.38
C ASP A 34 4.42 1.20 30.31
N ALA A 35 3.83 0.01 30.50
CA ALA A 35 3.82 -1.03 29.47
C ALA A 35 3.06 -0.58 28.22
N LEU A 36 1.92 0.10 28.40
CA LEU A 36 1.18 0.66 27.26
C LEU A 36 1.95 1.78 26.55
N LEU A 37 2.67 2.62 27.30
CA LEU A 37 3.54 3.63 26.71
C LEU A 37 4.63 2.96 25.87
N ALA A 38 5.28 1.93 26.41
CA ALA A 38 6.28 1.15 25.68
C ALA A 38 5.71 0.56 24.39
N PHE A 39 4.51 -0.04 24.41
CA PHE A 39 3.87 -0.54 23.19
C PHE A 39 3.56 0.57 22.17
N SER A 40 3.10 1.74 22.61
CA SER A 40 2.86 2.88 21.72
C SER A 40 4.15 3.35 21.04
N GLU A 41 5.23 3.51 21.81
CA GLU A 41 6.55 3.91 21.27
C GLU A 41 7.13 2.84 20.36
N SER A 42 7.08 1.56 20.76
CA SER A 42 7.53 0.45 19.92
C SER A 42 6.76 0.36 18.61
N ALA A 43 5.44 0.59 18.60
CA ALA A 43 4.65 0.58 17.38
C ALA A 43 5.06 1.72 16.43
N ARG A 44 5.30 2.92 16.96
CA ARG A 44 5.83 4.06 16.20
C ARG A 44 7.19 3.74 15.61
N ILE A 45 8.12 3.24 16.42
CA ILE A 45 9.47 2.86 15.97
C ILE A 45 9.40 1.76 14.91
N PHE A 46 8.51 0.77 15.08
CA PHE A 46 8.32 -0.30 14.10
C PHE A 46 7.86 0.24 12.73
N VAL A 47 6.92 1.17 12.70
CA VAL A 47 6.48 1.81 11.45
C VAL A 47 7.63 2.53 10.75
N HIS A 48 8.43 3.29 11.50
CA HIS A 48 9.60 3.98 10.95
C HIS A 48 10.66 3.01 10.44
N TYR A 49 10.98 1.99 11.24
CA TYR A 49 11.98 0.99 10.90
C TYR A 49 11.59 0.25 9.62
N LEU A 50 10.36 -0.27 9.55
CA LEU A 50 9.87 -0.97 8.37
C LEU A 50 9.83 -0.05 7.14
N SER A 51 9.41 1.21 7.31
CA SER A 51 9.38 2.20 6.22
C SER A 51 10.77 2.53 5.69
N ALA A 52 11.77 2.67 6.59
CA ALA A 52 13.15 2.91 6.22
C ALA A 52 13.74 1.73 5.44
N THR A 53 13.56 0.51 5.93
CA THR A 53 14.03 -0.71 5.25
C THR A 53 13.38 -0.87 3.87
N ALA A 54 12.07 -0.70 3.77
CA ALA A 54 11.37 -0.77 2.48
C ALA A 54 11.83 0.34 1.50
N ASN A 55 12.12 1.54 2.01
CA ASN A 55 12.66 2.63 1.23
C ASN A 55 14.08 2.32 0.69
N ASP A 56 14.92 1.69 1.50
CA ASP A 56 16.28 1.31 1.06
C ASP A 56 16.24 0.23 -0.03
N ILE A 57 15.37 -0.78 0.12
CA ILE A 57 15.12 -1.80 -0.93
C ILE A 57 14.58 -1.16 -2.23
N CYS A 58 13.67 -0.19 -2.10
CA CYS A 58 13.14 0.56 -3.23
C CYS A 58 14.24 1.34 -3.96
N LYS A 59 15.13 2.00 -3.21
CA LYS A 59 16.27 2.76 -3.76
C LYS A 59 17.30 1.87 -4.42
N GLU A 60 17.61 0.72 -3.81
CA GLU A 60 18.51 -0.28 -4.40
C GLU A 60 17.96 -0.80 -5.74
N SER A 61 16.65 -0.94 -5.83
CA SER A 61 15.93 -1.25 -7.08
C SER A 61 15.85 -0.06 -8.06
N LYS A 62 16.54 1.06 -7.81
CA LYS A 62 16.52 2.31 -8.59
C LYS A 62 15.11 2.93 -8.77
N ARG A 63 14.20 2.67 -7.83
CA ARG A 63 12.84 3.23 -7.83
C ARG A 63 12.71 4.35 -6.80
N GLN A 64 11.80 5.28 -7.07
CA GLN A 64 11.46 6.40 -6.18
C GLN A 64 10.14 6.18 -5.43
N ILE A 65 9.37 5.16 -5.80
CA ILE A 65 8.06 4.86 -5.22
C ILE A 65 8.10 3.44 -4.64
N ILE A 66 7.91 3.38 -3.32
CA ILE A 66 7.79 2.12 -2.57
C ILE A 66 6.53 1.40 -3.05
N ASN A 67 6.66 0.12 -3.36
CA ASN A 67 5.55 -0.75 -3.72
C ASN A 67 5.34 -1.84 -2.66
N ALA A 68 4.34 -2.70 -2.86
CA ALA A 68 4.03 -3.76 -1.90
C ALA A 68 5.16 -4.80 -1.76
N GLU A 69 5.92 -5.05 -2.82
CA GLU A 69 7.02 -6.02 -2.81
C GLU A 69 8.18 -5.55 -1.93
N ASP A 70 8.46 -4.25 -1.92
CA ASP A 70 9.47 -3.66 -1.04
C ASP A 70 9.12 -3.90 0.43
N VAL A 71 7.84 -3.75 0.79
CA VAL A 71 7.36 -3.98 2.15
C VAL A 71 7.43 -5.46 2.53
N PHE A 72 7.12 -6.37 1.60
CA PHE A 72 7.26 -7.81 1.87
C PHE A 72 8.71 -8.21 2.09
N LYS A 73 9.63 -7.73 1.25
CA LYS A 73 11.07 -7.96 1.44
C LYS A 73 11.57 -7.32 2.73
N ALA A 74 11.13 -6.12 3.05
CA ALA A 74 11.48 -5.47 4.30
C ALA A 74 11.05 -6.31 5.52
N LEU A 75 9.89 -6.96 5.49
CA LEU A 75 9.48 -7.87 6.57
C LEU A 75 10.38 -9.10 6.68
N GLU A 76 10.92 -9.60 5.57
CA GLU A 76 11.88 -10.71 5.58
C GLU A 76 13.24 -10.26 6.14
N GLU A 77 13.76 -9.11 5.70
CA GLU A 77 15.04 -8.52 6.16
C GLU A 77 15.01 -8.09 7.63
N THR A 78 13.84 -7.66 8.13
CA THR A 78 13.65 -7.22 9.52
C THR A 78 13.28 -8.36 10.48
N GLU A 79 13.43 -9.62 10.04
CA GLU A 79 13.17 -10.83 10.84
C GLU A 79 11.71 -10.99 11.31
N PHE A 80 10.75 -10.52 10.50
CA PHE A 80 9.30 -10.74 10.69
C PHE A 80 8.64 -11.51 9.53
N PRO A 81 9.21 -12.64 9.05
CA PRO A 81 8.68 -13.38 7.91
C PRO A 81 7.25 -13.91 8.14
N GLU A 82 6.86 -14.13 9.39
CA GLU A 82 5.51 -14.59 9.76
C GLU A 82 4.41 -13.59 9.38
N PHE A 83 4.74 -12.31 9.19
CA PHE A 83 3.79 -11.27 8.79
C PHE A 83 3.55 -11.22 7.28
N VAL A 84 4.44 -11.79 6.46
CA VAL A 84 4.34 -11.73 4.99
C VAL A 84 3.06 -12.42 4.49
N ARG A 85 2.77 -13.63 4.96
CA ARG A 85 1.60 -14.41 4.52
C ARG A 85 0.28 -13.71 4.90
N PRO A 86 0.03 -13.32 6.17
CA PRO A 86 -1.15 -12.55 6.54
C PRO A 86 -1.30 -11.22 5.78
N LEU A 87 -0.20 -10.52 5.53
CA LEU A 87 -0.24 -9.23 4.83
C LEU A 87 -0.58 -9.39 3.34
N LYS A 88 -0.04 -10.41 2.67
CA LYS A 88 -0.41 -10.76 1.28
C LYS A 88 -1.91 -11.07 1.15
N ALA A 89 -2.46 -11.85 2.08
CA ALA A 89 -3.90 -12.14 2.10
C ALA A 89 -4.75 -10.86 2.29
N SER A 90 -4.34 -9.98 3.21
CA SER A 90 -5.00 -8.70 3.45
C SER A 90 -4.97 -7.77 2.22
N LEU A 91 -3.84 -7.74 1.51
CA LEU A 91 -3.69 -6.97 0.27
C LEU A 91 -4.60 -7.50 -0.85
N GLU A 92 -4.74 -8.82 -0.97
CA GLU A 92 -5.64 -9.44 -1.94
C GLU A 92 -7.10 -9.09 -1.64
N GLU A 93 -7.52 -9.19 -0.38
CA GLU A 93 -8.87 -8.80 0.05
C GLU A 93 -9.15 -7.32 -0.23
N PHE A 94 -8.19 -6.44 0.07
CA PHE A 94 -8.28 -5.01 -0.23
C PHE A 94 -8.46 -4.75 -1.73
N ARG A 95 -7.68 -5.42 -2.59
CA ARG A 95 -7.80 -5.32 -4.04
C ARG A 95 -9.17 -5.78 -4.54
N LYS A 96 -9.69 -6.90 -4.03
CA LYS A 96 -11.04 -7.41 -4.35
C LYS A 96 -12.12 -6.39 -4.00
N LYS A 97 -12.09 -5.84 -2.79
CA LYS A 97 -13.06 -4.82 -2.32
C LYS A 97 -13.00 -3.54 -3.16
N ASN A 98 -11.82 -3.14 -3.61
CA ASN A 98 -11.64 -1.91 -4.38
C ASN A 98 -11.89 -2.07 -5.89
N ALA A 99 -11.74 -3.27 -6.44
CA ALA A 99 -12.12 -3.56 -7.82
C ALA A 99 -13.62 -3.33 -8.07
N GLY A 100 -14.47 -3.70 -7.11
CA GLY A 100 -15.92 -3.46 -7.18
C GLY A 100 -16.29 -1.97 -7.18
N LYS A 101 -15.54 -1.13 -6.43
CA LYS A 101 -15.75 0.33 -6.40
C LYS A 101 -15.31 1.01 -7.70
N ARG A 102 -14.22 0.55 -8.33
CA ARG A 102 -13.76 1.08 -9.62
C ARG A 102 -14.72 0.75 -10.78
N ALA A 103 -15.36 -0.43 -10.74
CA ALA A 103 -16.37 -0.82 -11.73
C ALA A 103 -17.67 0.02 -11.65
N ALA A 104 -18.01 0.54 -10.45
CA ALA A 104 -19.16 1.43 -10.30
C ALA A 104 -18.91 2.84 -10.87
N VAL A 105 -17.67 3.33 -10.81
CA VAL A 105 -17.29 4.66 -11.35
C VAL A 105 -17.15 4.63 -12.88
N SER A 106 -16.71 3.52 -13.47
CA SER A 106 -16.58 3.39 -14.93
C SER A 106 -17.92 3.25 -15.66
N LYS A 107 -19.00 2.82 -14.99
CA LYS A 107 -20.36 2.80 -15.56
C LYS A 107 -21.03 4.18 -15.66
N GLY A 108 -20.51 5.20 -14.97
CA GLY A 108 -21.08 6.56 -14.96
C GLY A 108 -20.53 7.53 -16.01
N LYS A 109 -19.53 7.13 -16.83
CA LYS A 109 -18.85 8.01 -17.80
C LYS A 109 -18.89 7.55 -19.25
N GLY A 110 -19.71 6.54 -19.56
CA GLY A 110 -19.69 5.84 -20.85
C GLY A 110 -20.82 6.16 -21.82
N ASN A 111 -21.44 7.34 -21.78
CA ASN A 111 -22.49 7.67 -22.76
C ASN A 111 -22.55 9.16 -23.16
N GLU A 112 -21.45 9.73 -23.65
CA GLU A 112 -21.51 10.81 -24.65
C GLU A 112 -20.13 10.97 -25.29
N THR A 113 -20.09 11.26 -26.60
CA THR A 113 -18.89 11.50 -27.44
C THR A 113 -18.25 10.32 -28.19
N THR A 114 -19.06 9.41 -28.75
CA THR A 114 -18.66 8.60 -29.92
C THR A 114 -19.54 8.91 -31.13
N LYS A 115 -19.42 10.11 -31.70
CA LYS A 115 -19.85 10.45 -33.08
C LYS A 115 -19.36 11.86 -33.42
N LYS A 116 -18.66 11.99 -34.57
CA LYS A 116 -17.85 13.14 -35.06
C LYS A 116 -16.42 13.09 -34.49
N ARG A 117 -15.35 12.78 -35.22
CA ARG A 117 -15.05 13.04 -36.63
C ARG A 117 -14.09 11.94 -37.14
N LYS A 118 -14.54 11.12 -38.10
CA LYS A 118 -13.69 10.26 -38.94
C LYS A 118 -14.09 10.50 -40.40
N SER A 119 -13.57 11.60 -40.91
CA SER A 119 -13.50 12.07 -42.30
C SER A 119 -12.73 13.38 -42.14
N GLU A 120 -11.44 13.49 -42.42
CA GLU A 120 -10.79 13.30 -43.72
C GLU A 120 -9.34 12.87 -43.49
N ALA A 121 -8.91 11.80 -44.15
CA ALA A 121 -7.51 11.50 -44.43
C ALA A 121 -7.52 10.50 -45.59
N ASP A 122 -7.75 10.99 -46.81
CA ASP A 122 -7.41 10.29 -48.05
C ASP A 122 -7.26 11.30 -49.20
N ALA A 123 -6.01 11.43 -49.68
CA ALA A 123 -5.47 12.15 -50.84
C ALA A 123 -4.20 12.88 -50.35
N SER A 124 -2.97 12.56 -50.76
CA SER A 124 -2.53 12.00 -52.04
C SER A 124 -1.19 11.27 -51.90
N ASP A 125 -1.13 10.15 -52.59
CA ASP A 125 0.00 9.25 -52.82
C ASP A 125 1.04 9.82 -53.81
N LYS A 126 2.28 9.35 -53.60
CA LYS A 126 3.54 9.32 -54.38
C LYS A 126 3.66 9.91 -55.80
N GLY A 127 4.89 10.34 -56.11
CA GLY A 127 5.55 9.96 -57.37
C GLY A 127 6.67 10.89 -57.87
N GLU A 128 7.92 10.36 -57.86
CA GLU A 128 9.06 10.60 -58.79
C GLU A 128 9.66 12.02 -58.89
N GLY A 129 10.95 12.28 -59.10
CA GLY A 129 12.10 11.48 -59.52
C GLY A 129 12.95 12.35 -60.48
N GLY A 130 14.27 12.45 -60.27
CA GLY A 130 15.23 12.74 -61.35
C GLY A 130 15.87 14.14 -61.43
N ASP A 131 17.21 14.08 -61.34
CA ASP A 131 18.22 14.78 -62.14
C ASP A 131 18.62 16.25 -61.91
N GLY A 132 19.94 16.47 -61.91
CA GLY A 132 20.51 17.56 -62.70
C GLY A 132 21.38 18.59 -61.97
N GLN A 133 22.66 18.24 -61.83
CA GLN A 133 23.84 19.11 -61.95
C GLN A 133 24.37 19.87 -60.73
#